data_AF-A0A2V7Q2L5-F1
#
_entry.id   AF-A0A2V7Q2L5-F1
#
_cell.length_a   1.000
_cell.length_b   1.000
_cell.length_c   1.000
_cell.angle_alpha   90.00
_cell.angle_beta   90.00
_cell.angle_gamma   90.00
#
_symmetry.space_group_name_H-M   'P 1'
#
loop_
_entity.id
_entity.type
_entity.pdbx_description
1 polymer ?
#
loop_
_entity_poly.entity_id
_entity_poly.type
_entity_poly.pdbx_seq_one_letter_code
_entity_poly.pdbx_strand_id
1 'polypeptide(L)'
;MVARLSRRSYEEMRVVVLEFLDTDIFHVSAENCVSFLDPLIESWDIDLATFGLEVVLNHSVVPGQAKRFEFVEREAEQPVSEEPGLQEFLQDSSLSGTATAKEVEFLKRLKFQGQRPTPLYYYRELQNLRDPLHFRTVVDRKNEEGHEHRAQ
;
A
#
# COMPACT_ATOMS: atom_id res chain seq x y z
N MET A 1 -16.39 29.26 0.30
CA MET A 1 -15.19 29.78 1.00
C MET A 1 -14.04 29.94 0.04
N VAL A 2 -13.68 28.87 -0.69
CA VAL A 2 -12.70 28.86 -1.80
C VAL A 2 -12.98 29.95 -2.85
N ALA A 3 -14.24 30.09 -3.31
CA ALA A 3 -14.63 31.15 -4.25
C ALA A 3 -14.25 32.57 -3.80
N ARG A 4 -14.41 32.88 -2.49
CA ARG A 4 -14.06 34.18 -1.92
C ARG A 4 -12.55 34.40 -1.88
N LEU A 5 -11.78 33.35 -1.58
CA LEU A 5 -10.31 33.38 -1.57
C LEU A 5 -9.74 33.57 -2.98
N SER A 6 -10.39 32.97 -3.98
CA SER A 6 -10.08 33.15 -5.41
C SER A 6 -10.65 34.44 -6.02
N ARG A 7 -11.31 35.31 -5.23
CA ARG A 7 -12.04 36.51 -5.70
C ARG A 7 -13.06 36.26 -6.81
N ARG A 8 -13.65 35.06 -6.85
CA ARG A 8 -14.69 34.65 -7.81
C ARG A 8 -16.05 34.53 -7.13
N SER A 9 -17.11 34.68 -7.89
CA SER A 9 -18.46 34.35 -7.42
C SER A 9 -18.59 32.84 -7.21
N TYR A 10 -19.61 32.44 -6.44
CA TYR A 10 -19.87 31.02 -6.19
C TYR A 10 -20.20 30.26 -7.48
N GLU A 11 -20.98 30.87 -8.38
CA GLU A 11 -21.35 30.25 -9.66
C GLU A 11 -20.14 30.07 -10.59
N GLU A 12 -19.27 31.08 -10.69
CA GLU A 12 -18.03 30.97 -11.47
C GLU A 12 -17.10 29.89 -10.92
N MET A 13 -16.97 29.81 -9.60
CA MET A 13 -16.14 28.77 -8.97
C MET A 13 -16.72 27.37 -9.18
N ARG A 14 -18.05 27.25 -9.15
CA ARG A 14 -18.74 25.99 -9.37
C ARG A 14 -18.53 25.47 -10.80
N VAL A 15 -18.58 26.36 -11.80
CA VAL A 15 -18.29 25.99 -13.20
C VAL A 15 -16.86 25.45 -13.32
N VAL A 16 -15.89 26.16 -12.77
CA VAL A 16 -14.46 25.76 -12.80
C VAL A 16 -14.21 24.41 -12.14
N VAL A 17 -14.86 24.14 -11.00
CA VAL A 17 -14.72 22.85 -10.30
C VAL A 17 -15.35 21.70 -11.08
N LEU A 18 -16.54 21.92 -11.66
CA LEU A 18 -17.21 20.88 -12.44
C LEU A 18 -16.45 20.58 -13.74
N GLU A 19 -15.95 21.60 -14.42
CA GLU A 19 -15.08 21.43 -15.59
C GLU A 19 -13.79 20.68 -15.21
N PHE A 20 -13.16 21.03 -14.08
CA PHE A 20 -11.98 20.32 -13.59
C PHE A 20 -12.25 18.83 -13.29
N LEU A 21 -13.37 18.52 -12.61
CA LEU A 21 -13.74 17.13 -12.26
C LEU A 21 -14.17 16.30 -13.48
N ASP A 22 -14.68 16.94 -14.52
CA ASP A 22 -15.09 16.30 -15.79
C ASP A 22 -13.92 16.19 -16.78
N THR A 23 -12.80 16.87 -16.52
CA THR A 23 -11.61 16.83 -17.37
C THR A 23 -10.79 15.57 -17.10
N ASP A 24 -10.50 14.82 -18.17
CA ASP A 24 -9.59 13.67 -18.13
C ASP A 24 -8.20 14.09 -17.61
N ILE A 25 -7.54 13.22 -16.83
CA ILE A 25 -6.20 13.45 -16.27
C ILE A 25 -5.15 13.77 -17.34
N PHE A 26 -5.37 13.33 -18.58
CA PHE A 26 -4.49 13.67 -19.73
C PHE A 26 -4.74 15.06 -20.33
N HIS A 27 -5.87 15.69 -20.00
CA HIS A 27 -6.31 16.98 -20.54
C HIS A 27 -6.38 18.08 -19.47
N VAL A 28 -6.10 17.75 -18.20
CA VAL A 28 -6.09 18.72 -17.11
C VAL A 28 -4.95 19.72 -17.31
N SER A 29 -5.27 21.01 -17.32
CA SER A 29 -4.28 22.07 -17.43
C SER A 29 -3.72 22.43 -16.04
N ALA A 30 -2.46 22.88 -16.01
CA ALA A 30 -1.86 23.41 -14.79
C ALA A 30 -2.67 24.58 -14.21
N GLU A 31 -3.26 25.41 -15.08
CA GLU A 31 -4.06 26.57 -14.68
C GLU A 31 -5.36 26.17 -13.94
N ASN A 32 -5.98 25.06 -14.34
CA ASN A 32 -7.14 24.51 -13.65
C ASN A 32 -6.76 23.99 -12.26
N CYS A 33 -5.64 23.26 -12.15
CA CYS A 33 -5.11 22.77 -10.88
C CYS A 33 -4.77 23.93 -9.93
N VAL A 34 -4.04 24.94 -10.40
CA VAL A 34 -3.64 26.14 -9.63
C VAL A 34 -4.87 26.90 -9.14
N SER A 35 -5.84 27.16 -10.03
CA SER A 35 -7.07 27.89 -9.67
C SER A 35 -7.88 27.22 -8.56
N PHE A 36 -7.83 25.88 -8.48
CA PHE A 36 -8.54 25.09 -7.47
C PHE A 36 -7.73 24.84 -6.20
N LEU A 37 -6.44 24.52 -6.32
CA LEU A 37 -5.58 24.08 -5.22
C LEU A 37 -4.94 25.24 -4.46
N ASP A 38 -4.54 26.33 -5.12
CA ASP A 38 -3.88 27.47 -4.47
C ASP A 38 -4.69 28.05 -3.29
N PRO A 39 -6.02 28.21 -3.37
CA PRO A 39 -6.79 28.74 -2.25
C PRO A 39 -6.90 27.74 -1.06
N LEU A 40 -6.63 26.45 -1.31
CA LEU A 40 -6.73 25.37 -0.32
C LEU A 40 -5.38 25.08 0.35
N ILE A 41 -4.27 25.40 -0.30
CA ILE A 41 -2.90 25.13 0.17
C ILE A 41 -2.32 26.44 0.72
N GLU A 42 -1.96 26.44 2.00
CA GLU A 42 -1.28 27.58 2.63
C GLU A 42 0.21 27.61 2.26
N SER A 43 0.86 26.45 2.23
CA SER A 43 2.23 26.27 1.76
C SER A 43 2.49 24.82 1.40
N TRP A 44 3.51 24.57 0.58
CA TRP A 44 4.04 23.22 0.36
C TRP A 44 5.56 23.29 0.19
N ASP A 45 6.24 22.20 0.53
CA ASP A 45 7.70 22.06 0.35
C ASP A 45 8.06 20.62 -0.06
N ILE A 46 9.15 20.49 -0.82
CA ILE A 46 9.69 19.20 -1.24
C ILE A 46 11.18 19.10 -0.89
N ASP A 47 11.51 18.09 -0.10
CA ASP A 47 12.89 17.70 0.14
C ASP A 47 13.36 16.78 -0.98
N LEU A 48 14.12 17.33 -1.93
CA LEU A 48 14.64 16.58 -3.08
C LEU A 48 15.67 15.49 -2.69
N ALA A 49 16.26 15.54 -1.49
CA ALA A 49 17.19 14.51 -1.04
C ALA A 49 16.45 13.23 -0.59
N THR A 50 15.25 13.38 -0.04
CA THR A 50 14.41 12.27 0.45
C THR A 50 13.16 12.04 -0.40
N PHE A 51 12.93 12.89 -1.40
CA PHE A 51 11.67 13.02 -2.13
C PHE A 51 10.46 13.24 -1.22
N GLY A 52 10.64 13.69 0.02
CA GLY A 52 9.52 13.97 0.94
C GLY A 52 8.73 15.20 0.50
N LEU A 53 7.40 15.11 0.51
CA LEU A 53 6.49 16.22 0.21
C LEU A 53 5.68 16.59 1.45
N GLU A 54 5.67 17.86 1.82
CA GLU A 54 4.81 18.39 2.87
C GLU A 54 3.84 19.42 2.32
N VAL A 55 2.54 19.28 2.62
CA VAL A 55 1.47 20.19 2.20
C VAL A 55 0.74 20.70 3.43
N VAL A 56 0.80 22.01 3.65
CA VAL A 56 0.04 22.71 4.69
C VAL A 56 -1.26 23.22 4.08
N LEU A 57 -2.39 22.76 4.62
CA LEU A 57 -3.70 23.19 4.16
C LEU A 57 -4.13 24.48 4.86
N ASN A 58 -4.88 25.31 4.13
CA ASN A 58 -5.45 26.53 4.67
C ASN A 58 -6.49 26.21 5.75
N HIS A 59 -6.11 26.44 7.00
CA HIS A 59 -6.89 26.15 8.20
C HIS A 59 -8.24 26.90 8.25
N SER A 60 -8.37 28.01 7.52
CA SER A 60 -9.63 28.74 7.41
C SER A 60 -10.67 28.00 6.57
N VAL A 61 -10.25 27.07 5.70
CA VAL A 61 -11.10 26.35 4.75
C VAL A 61 -11.21 24.87 5.08
N VAL A 62 -10.12 24.24 5.50
CA VAL A 62 -10.04 22.81 5.81
C VAL A 62 -9.53 22.66 7.24
N PRO A 63 -10.34 22.12 8.17
CA PRO A 63 -9.85 21.82 9.52
C PRO A 63 -8.89 20.62 9.45
N GLY A 64 -7.59 20.87 9.55
CA GLY A 64 -6.56 19.84 9.50
C GLY A 64 -5.15 20.42 9.52
N GLN A 65 -4.20 19.64 10.04
CA GLN A 65 -2.76 19.97 10.06
C GLN A 65 -2.06 19.56 8.74
N ALA A 66 -0.78 19.90 8.64
CA ALA A 66 0.10 19.54 7.52
C ALA A 66 0.04 18.04 7.18
N LYS A 67 0.06 17.73 5.89
CA LYS A 67 0.13 16.37 5.34
C LYS A 67 1.55 16.13 4.83
N ARG A 68 2.23 15.15 5.42
CA ARG A 68 3.56 14.70 4.99
C ARG A 68 3.43 13.39 4.22
N PHE A 69 4.01 13.36 3.03
CA PHE A 69 4.13 12.20 2.16
C PHE A 69 5.61 11.86 2.04
N GLU A 70 5.95 10.60 2.25
CA GLU A 70 7.32 10.10 2.11
C GLU A 70 7.36 9.10 0.97
N PHE A 71 8.34 9.28 0.09
CA PHE A 71 8.50 8.47 -1.10
C PHE A 71 9.73 7.59 -0.89
N VAL A 72 9.54 6.28 -1.03
CA VAL A 72 10.63 5.32 -0.99
C VAL A 72 10.86 4.87 -2.41
N GLU A 73 12.06 5.11 -2.93
CA GLU A 73 12.48 4.52 -4.20
C GLU A 73 12.44 2.99 -4.03
N ARG A 74 11.51 2.37 -4.77
CA ARG A 74 11.51 0.93 -4.96
C ARG A 74 12.08 0.71 -6.35
N GLU A 75 13.07 -0.16 -6.46
CA GLU A 75 13.43 -0.71 -7.76
C GLU A 75 12.11 -1.13 -8.44
N ALA A 76 11.90 -0.67 -9.67
CA ALA A 76 10.74 -1.11 -10.44
C ALA A 76 10.69 -2.63 -10.30
N GLU A 77 9.64 -3.17 -9.68
CA GLU A 77 9.46 -4.61 -9.67
C GLU A 77 9.45 -4.98 -11.15
N GLN A 78 10.57 -5.49 -11.65
CA GLN A 78 10.62 -6.12 -12.95
C GLN A 78 9.41 -7.03 -12.96
N PRO A 79 8.56 -7.01 -14.01
CA PRO A 79 7.41 -7.88 -14.06
C PRO A 79 7.94 -9.26 -13.69
N VAL A 80 7.56 -9.72 -12.50
CA VAL A 80 8.17 -10.90 -11.89
C VAL A 80 7.60 -12.02 -12.72
N SER A 81 8.26 -12.32 -13.85
CA SER A 81 8.07 -13.59 -14.52
C SER A 81 8.28 -14.60 -13.42
N GLU A 82 7.27 -15.43 -13.16
CA GLU A 82 7.35 -16.44 -12.11
C GLU A 82 8.71 -17.12 -12.19
N GLU A 83 9.40 -17.18 -11.04
CA GLU A 83 10.72 -17.78 -10.95
C GLU A 83 10.72 -19.16 -11.63
N PRO A 84 11.65 -19.46 -12.56
CA PRO A 84 11.63 -20.72 -13.30
C PRO A 84 11.57 -21.95 -12.40
N GLY A 85 12.29 -21.94 -11.28
CA GLY A 85 12.26 -23.02 -10.30
C GLY A 85 10.91 -23.18 -9.58
N LEU A 86 10.15 -22.09 -9.43
CA LEU A 86 8.77 -22.15 -8.90
C LEU A 86 7.85 -22.78 -9.93
N GLN A 87 7.99 -22.42 -11.21
CA GLN A 87 7.19 -23.01 -12.27
C GLN A 87 7.43 -24.52 -12.38
N GLU A 88 8.70 -24.93 -12.38
CA GLU A 88 9.10 -26.35 -12.38
C GLU A 88 8.52 -27.09 -11.16
N PHE A 89 8.58 -26.50 -9.96
CA PHE A 89 7.96 -27.06 -8.76
C PHE A 89 6.44 -27.25 -8.90
N LEU A 90 5.73 -26.24 -9.43
CA LEU A 90 4.27 -26.30 -9.61
C LEU A 90 3.84 -27.30 -10.69
N GLN A 91 4.71 -27.62 -11.64
CA GLN A 91 4.47 -28.64 -12.66
C GLN A 91 4.76 -30.06 -12.15
N ASP A 92 5.62 -30.20 -11.14
CA ASP A 92 5.96 -31.49 -10.54
C ASP A 92 4.94 -31.87 -9.45
N SER A 93 4.01 -32.76 -9.80
CA SER A 93 2.97 -33.26 -8.87
C SER A 93 3.53 -34.06 -7.69
N SER A 94 4.75 -34.60 -7.79
CA SER A 94 5.40 -35.29 -6.68
C SER A 94 5.86 -34.34 -5.58
N LEU A 95 6.13 -33.08 -5.94
CA LEU A 95 6.57 -32.04 -5.01
C LEU A 95 5.41 -31.13 -4.58
N SER A 96 4.57 -30.69 -5.51
CA SER A 96 3.54 -29.67 -5.28
C SER A 96 2.12 -30.22 -5.14
N GLY A 97 1.89 -31.53 -5.33
CA GLY A 97 0.54 -32.10 -5.42
C GLY A 97 -0.37 -31.91 -4.19
N THR A 98 0.21 -31.53 -3.05
CA THR A 98 -0.56 -31.20 -1.83
C THR A 98 -0.58 -29.71 -1.51
N ALA A 99 0.07 -28.85 -2.30
CA ALA A 99 0.18 -27.42 -2.04
C ALA A 99 -1.19 -26.73 -2.22
N THR A 100 -1.60 -25.98 -1.21
CA THR A 100 -2.82 -25.16 -1.25
C THR A 100 -2.56 -23.83 -1.94
N ALA A 101 -3.62 -23.17 -2.43
CA ALA A 101 -3.49 -21.85 -3.07
C ALA A 101 -2.81 -20.81 -2.17
N LYS A 102 -3.08 -20.83 -0.86
CA LYS A 102 -2.46 -19.92 0.12
C LYS A 102 -0.95 -20.17 0.26
N GLU A 103 -0.54 -21.43 0.26
CA GLU A 103 0.88 -21.79 0.34
C GLU A 103 1.59 -21.42 -0.96
N VAL A 104 0.96 -21.62 -2.12
CA VAL A 104 1.48 -21.18 -3.42
C VAL A 104 1.64 -19.66 -3.48
N GLU A 105 0.65 -18.90 -2.99
CA GLU A 105 0.76 -17.43 -2.90
C GLU A 105 1.91 -16.99 -1.99
N PHE A 106 2.16 -17.70 -0.89
CA PHE A 106 3.32 -17.44 -0.04
C PHE A 106 4.63 -17.66 -0.81
N LEU A 107 4.77 -18.80 -1.51
CA LEU A 107 5.96 -19.11 -2.28
C LEU A 107 6.22 -18.10 -3.41
N LYS A 108 5.17 -17.55 -4.04
CA LYS A 108 5.28 -16.48 -5.07
C LYS A 108 5.84 -15.16 -4.53
N ARG A 109 5.75 -14.91 -3.22
CA ARG A 109 6.28 -13.69 -2.59
C ARG A 109 7.76 -13.78 -2.24
N LEU A 110 8.34 -14.97 -2.29
CA LEU A 110 9.77 -15.16 -2.06
C LEU A 110 10.57 -14.42 -3.13
N LYS A 111 11.56 -13.64 -2.70
CA LYS A 111 12.44 -12.86 -3.56
C LYS A 111 13.87 -13.35 -3.40
N PHE A 112 14.58 -13.49 -4.50
CA PHE A 112 15.95 -14.01 -4.53
C PHE A 112 16.86 -12.98 -5.19
N GLN A 113 17.94 -12.60 -4.49
CA GLN A 113 18.93 -11.66 -5.02
C GLN A 113 20.12 -12.44 -5.56
N GLY A 114 20.24 -12.50 -6.89
CA GLY A 114 21.37 -13.17 -7.57
C GLY A 114 21.40 -14.69 -7.42
N GLN A 115 20.35 -15.31 -6.86
CA GLN A 115 20.21 -16.75 -6.70
C GLN A 115 19.01 -17.25 -7.49
N ARG A 116 19.11 -18.46 -8.05
CA ARG A 116 18.00 -19.14 -8.71
C ARG A 116 17.60 -20.36 -7.89
N PRO A 117 16.49 -20.32 -7.15
CA PRO A 117 16.02 -21.46 -6.38
C PRO A 117 15.64 -22.62 -7.31
N THR A 118 15.91 -23.85 -6.87
CA THR A 118 15.49 -25.07 -7.57
C THR A 118 14.10 -25.51 -7.08
N PRO A 119 13.42 -26.44 -7.77
CA PRO A 119 12.13 -26.97 -7.30
C PRO A 119 12.19 -27.54 -5.88
N LEU A 120 13.32 -28.16 -5.52
CA LEU A 120 13.55 -28.69 -4.17
C LEU A 120 13.59 -27.62 -3.09
N TYR A 121 14.02 -26.39 -3.43
CA TYR A 121 13.96 -25.27 -2.49
C TYR A 121 12.51 -24.98 -2.10
N TYR A 122 11.63 -24.85 -3.10
CA TYR A 122 10.20 -24.60 -2.86
C TYR A 122 9.50 -25.72 -2.11
N TYR A 123 9.87 -26.98 -2.40
CA TYR A 123 9.38 -28.12 -1.63
C TYR A 123 9.75 -28.04 -0.15
N ARG A 124 10.99 -27.65 0.17
CA ARG A 124 11.42 -27.47 1.56
C ARG A 124 10.74 -26.28 2.23
N GLU A 125 10.56 -25.17 1.53
CA GLU A 125 9.81 -24.02 2.07
C GLU A 125 8.35 -24.38 2.36
N LEU A 126 7.72 -25.19 1.51
CA LEU A 126 6.38 -25.70 1.77
C LEU A 126 6.35 -26.59 3.02
N GLN A 127 7.36 -27.45 3.22
CA GLN A 127 7.48 -28.26 4.43
C GLN A 127 7.69 -27.40 5.67
N ASN A 128 8.56 -26.38 5.58
CA ASN A 128 8.80 -25.44 6.65
C ASN A 128 7.51 -24.69 7.04
N LEU A 129 6.70 -24.29 6.05
CA LEU A 129 5.43 -23.60 6.29
C LEU A 129 4.41 -24.48 7.04
N ARG A 130 4.54 -25.80 6.93
CA ARG A 130 3.65 -26.78 7.57
C ARG A 130 4.15 -27.28 8.91
N ASP A 131 5.43 -27.07 9.23
CA ASP A 131 6.01 -27.55 10.47
C ASP A 131 5.45 -26.75 11.66
N PRO A 132 4.75 -27.39 12.61
CA PRO A 132 4.24 -26.73 13.81
C PRO A 132 5.35 -26.14 14.70
N LEU A 133 6.60 -26.61 14.58
CA LEU A 133 7.73 -26.06 15.32
C LEU A 133 8.15 -24.68 14.82
N HIS A 134 7.84 -24.33 13.57
CA HIS A 134 8.14 -23.02 13.01
C HIS A 134 7.10 -21.96 13.37
N PHE A 135 5.91 -22.35 13.83
CA PHE A 135 4.83 -21.42 14.16
C PHE A 135 4.19 -21.76 15.51
N ARG A 136 4.28 -20.83 16.46
CA ARG A 136 3.52 -20.95 17.71
C ARG A 136 2.07 -20.59 17.44
N THR A 137 1.16 -21.52 17.68
CA THR A 137 -0.26 -21.19 17.82
C THR A 137 -0.41 -20.35 19.08
N VAL A 138 -0.82 -19.09 18.91
CA VAL A 138 -1.23 -18.26 20.05
C VAL A 138 -2.53 -18.88 20.57
N VAL A 139 -2.41 -19.77 21.54
CA VAL A 139 -3.56 -20.19 22.34
C VAL A 139 -4.00 -18.95 23.09
N ASP A 140 -5.20 -18.47 22.76
CA ASP A 140 -5.80 -17.27 23.32
C ASP A 140 -5.87 -17.42 24.84
N ARG A 141 -5.02 -16.69 25.55
CA ARG A 141 -4.77 -16.81 26.99
C ARG A 141 -5.91 -16.21 27.83
N LYS A 142 -7.14 -16.30 27.34
CA LYS A 142 -8.35 -15.71 27.96
C LYS A 142 -9.20 -16.68 28.78
N ASN A 143 -8.89 -17.99 28.77
CA ASN A 143 -9.73 -18.99 29.46
C ASN A 143 -9.18 -19.53 30.79
N GLU A 144 -8.02 -19.06 31.28
CA GLU A 144 -7.43 -19.59 32.54
C GLU A 144 -7.68 -18.72 33.79
N GLU A 145 -8.17 -17.49 33.66
CA GLU A 145 -8.43 -16.62 34.83
C GLU A 145 -9.85 -16.74 35.43
N GLY A 146 -10.69 -17.65 34.91
CA GLY A 146 -12.11 -17.75 35.26
C GLY A 146 -12.50 -18.70 36.42
N HIS A 147 -11.55 -19.37 37.08
CA HIS A 147 -11.90 -20.49 37.98
C HIS A 147 -11.32 -20.47 39.40
N GLU A 148 -10.95 -19.30 39.96
CA GLU A 148 -10.47 -19.24 41.36
C GLU A 148 -11.25 -18.34 42.33
N HIS A 149 -12.34 -17.69 41.96
CA HIS A 149 -13.10 -16.85 42.90
C HIS A 149 -14.60 -17.17 42.98
N ARG A 150 -14.93 -18.28 43.65
CA ARG A 150 -16.20 -18.38 44.42
C ARG A 150 -16.17 -19.50 45.46
N ALA A 151 -15.47 -19.24 46.57
CA ALA A 151 -15.76 -19.85 47.86
C ALA A 151 -15.29 -18.91 48.97
N GLN A 152 -16.22 -18.11 49.48
CA GLN A 152 -16.31 -17.60 50.86
C GLN A 152 -17.67 -16.95 51.04
#